data_AF-A0AAD9H2W3-F1
#
_entry.id   AF-A0AAD9H2W3-F1
#
_cell.length_a   1.000
_cell.length_b   1.000
_cell.length_c   1.000
_cell.angle_alpha   90.00
_cell.angle_beta   90.00
_cell.angle_gamma   90.00
#
_symmetry.space_group_name_H-M   'P 1'
#
loop_
_entity.id
_entity.type
_entity.pdbx_description
1 polymer ?
#
loop_
_entity_poly.entity_id
_entity_poly.type
_entity_poly.pdbx_seq_one_letter_code
_entity_poly.pdbx_strand_id
1 'polypeptide(L)'
;MDSLRRIAAEEEQLSGWPRRLLHIPSMTSLRWQPGNVYGDAKEPRYNILTYTWGRWRLEDDDEHASEVESVAIAGVPWHIPKISPAHFTADQFLSVIRSLSRPLGDHSMLPGVPEVDFIWLDIACIDQRDDQPESAAEVGRQADIFRRATRCFAWLSRTEESDLLQSLDSMREALVDLKVPKKFLRVERRDGEILDTIIGALKTVLQDPWFSSLWTLQEAFLRPDMYMLSRRGRTGLWEHDRHQMSLRESIRRLITDLEPRLYEPATDSGAAQKLRLILDLVTSAGLGTIFTLNIMAPYIASTNRTTSREEDRIYAIQQIFGFRLGSSAIGFSGRSFTLPELRVQFAIELLTVYPQQSQLFLHSKPVPVGTAWLPNSDSRIPTGIPPFTKASRVFTADYNKAKDNTQPLCVLGIADIDGVTWATFTGQISSWSDFQTMFTQEDQEQLHKQFLFTVCLDAGDESDMALHKPSTVYHCRGGELPGLLSSSLAGVQAVVLLLGHYDTRSESGWNLLQPAAVGLILKPYLESGNQRRYRRLGFCVWLQRLRFPPVIVDCDPEFLYSMERPASMAQWRVVSGLFG
;
A
#
# COMPACT_ATOMS: atom_id res chain seq x y z
N MET A 1 13.87 13.83 -30.44
CA MET A 1 15.09 13.29 -29.79
C MET A 1 15.79 14.32 -28.91
N ASP A 2 16.01 15.56 -29.37
CA ASP A 2 16.71 16.59 -28.57
C ASP A 2 15.99 16.98 -27.26
N SER A 3 14.66 17.08 -27.27
CA SER A 3 13.90 17.37 -26.06
C SER A 3 14.05 16.28 -24.98
N LEU A 4 14.08 15.01 -25.35
CA LEU A 4 14.20 13.89 -24.41
C LEU A 4 15.60 13.83 -23.79
N ARG A 5 16.64 14.10 -24.59
CA ARG A 5 18.02 14.22 -24.09
C ARG A 5 18.16 15.38 -23.11
N ARG A 6 17.53 16.53 -23.40
CA ARG A 6 17.48 17.67 -22.49
C ARG A 6 16.79 17.32 -21.17
N ILE A 7 15.64 16.64 -21.24
CA ILE A 7 14.89 16.20 -20.07
C ILE A 7 15.73 15.28 -19.20
N ALA A 8 16.37 14.26 -19.78
CA ALA A 8 17.23 13.34 -19.05
C ALA A 8 18.42 14.04 -18.38
N ALA A 9 19.09 14.96 -19.08
CA ALA A 9 20.19 15.74 -18.53
C ALA A 9 19.76 16.72 -17.43
N GLU A 10 18.54 17.27 -17.52
CA GLU A 10 17.95 18.09 -16.44
C GLU A 10 17.63 17.22 -15.22
N GLU A 11 17.09 16.01 -15.42
CA GLU A 11 16.75 15.09 -14.31
C GLU A 11 17.93 14.66 -13.46
N GLU A 12 19.06 14.39 -14.11
CA GLU A 12 20.30 14.06 -13.41
C GLU A 12 20.72 15.19 -12.46
N GLN A 13 20.45 16.44 -12.83
CA GLN A 13 20.79 17.62 -12.02
C GLN A 13 19.74 17.96 -10.97
N LEU A 14 18.45 17.69 -11.23
CA LEU A 14 17.36 18.00 -10.30
C LEU A 14 17.58 17.33 -8.94
N SER A 15 18.30 16.21 -8.89
CA SER A 15 18.69 15.53 -7.64
C SER A 15 17.51 15.23 -6.72
N GLY A 16 16.27 15.13 -7.21
CA GLY A 16 15.03 14.96 -6.41
C GLY A 16 14.21 16.23 -6.15
N TRP A 17 14.66 17.40 -6.62
CA TRP A 17 13.90 18.66 -6.56
C TRP A 17 12.81 18.74 -7.65
N PRO A 18 11.65 19.37 -7.38
CA PRO A 18 10.63 19.57 -8.41
C PRO A 18 11.13 20.42 -9.58
N ARG A 19 10.63 20.22 -10.80
CA ARG A 19 10.93 21.14 -11.91
C ARG A 19 10.36 22.53 -11.66
N ARG A 20 9.31 22.62 -10.85
CA ARG A 20 8.61 23.86 -10.51
C ARG A 20 8.12 23.87 -9.07
N LEU A 21 8.11 25.06 -8.49
CA LEU A 21 7.47 25.35 -7.22
C LEU A 21 6.64 26.62 -7.35
N LEU A 22 5.45 26.63 -6.77
CA LEU A 22 4.62 27.82 -6.65
C LEU A 22 5.11 28.66 -5.47
N HIS A 23 5.58 29.86 -5.73
CA HIS A 23 5.86 30.87 -4.71
C HIS A 23 4.54 31.55 -4.32
N ILE A 24 4.06 31.25 -3.11
CA ILE A 24 2.74 31.63 -2.59
C ILE A 24 2.55 33.15 -2.57
N PRO A 25 3.47 33.97 -2.02
CA PRO A 25 3.28 35.42 -1.93
C PRO A 25 3.05 36.10 -3.28
N SER A 26 3.78 35.68 -4.32
CA SER A 26 3.65 36.22 -5.67
C SER A 26 2.66 35.47 -6.57
N MET A 27 2.09 34.36 -6.10
CA MET A 27 1.31 33.41 -6.91
C MET A 27 1.99 33.08 -8.25
N THR A 28 3.30 32.87 -8.24
CA THR A 28 4.11 32.62 -9.45
C THR A 28 4.77 31.26 -9.35
N SER A 29 4.53 30.40 -10.34
CA SER A 29 5.23 29.12 -10.46
C SER A 29 6.61 29.35 -11.08
N LEU A 30 7.64 29.09 -10.29
CA LEU A 30 9.04 29.31 -10.63
C LEU A 30 9.66 28.01 -11.12
N ARG A 31 10.36 28.07 -12.26
CA ARG A 31 11.10 26.94 -12.81
C ARG A 31 12.42 26.77 -12.04
N TRP A 32 12.78 25.52 -11.78
CA TRP A 32 14.08 25.13 -11.26
C TRP A 32 15.22 25.63 -12.16
N GLN A 33 16.31 26.04 -11.53
CA GLN A 33 17.58 26.39 -12.16
C GLN A 33 18.73 25.61 -11.50
N PRO A 34 19.87 25.42 -12.21
CA PRO A 34 21.03 24.70 -11.67
C PRO A 34 21.42 25.18 -10.27
N GLY A 35 21.67 24.22 -9.38
CA GLY A 35 21.91 24.50 -7.96
C GLY A 35 20.63 24.61 -7.12
N ASN A 36 19.51 24.10 -7.62
CA ASN A 36 18.22 24.02 -6.91
C ASN A 36 17.65 25.39 -6.55
N VAL A 37 17.73 26.31 -7.51
CA VAL A 37 17.30 27.71 -7.34
C VAL A 37 15.94 27.93 -7.99
N TYR A 38 15.04 28.61 -7.28
CA TYR A 38 13.70 29.01 -7.73
C TYR A 38 13.51 30.51 -7.52
N GLY A 39 13.68 31.29 -8.58
CA GLY A 39 13.80 32.75 -8.45
C GLY A 39 15.04 33.10 -7.63
N ASP A 40 14.86 33.81 -6.52
CA ASP A 40 15.97 34.20 -5.63
C ASP A 40 16.21 33.20 -4.49
N ALA A 41 15.37 32.15 -4.38
CA ALA A 41 15.47 31.17 -3.30
C ALA A 41 16.29 29.96 -3.72
N LYS A 42 17.37 29.67 -2.99
CA LYS A 42 18.16 28.44 -3.13
C LYS A 42 17.65 27.38 -2.16
N GLU A 43 17.34 26.20 -2.69
CA GLU A 43 16.87 25.03 -1.93
C GLU A 43 15.72 25.38 -0.96
N PRO A 44 14.65 26.06 -1.43
CA PRO A 44 13.57 26.48 -0.55
C PRO A 44 12.86 25.27 0.06
N ARG A 45 12.51 25.39 1.35
CA ARG A 45 11.49 24.51 1.91
C ARG A 45 10.19 24.68 1.15
N TYR A 46 9.49 23.59 0.88
CA TYR A 46 8.16 23.64 0.27
C TYR A 46 7.19 22.66 0.94
N ASN A 47 5.91 23.02 0.92
CA ASN A 47 4.80 22.15 1.30
C ASN A 47 4.21 21.47 0.05
N ILE A 48 3.39 20.44 0.25
CA ILE A 48 2.56 19.83 -0.80
C ILE A 48 1.10 19.98 -0.43
N LEU A 49 0.28 20.36 -1.41
CA LEU A 49 -1.18 20.30 -1.32
C LEU A 49 -1.69 19.25 -2.30
N THR A 50 -2.41 18.28 -1.77
CA THR A 50 -3.08 17.22 -2.52
C THR A 50 -4.59 17.43 -2.54
N TYR A 51 -5.21 17.22 -3.68
CA TYR A 51 -6.62 17.48 -3.93
C TYR A 51 -7.04 16.75 -5.21
N THR A 52 -8.28 16.94 -5.63
CA THR A 52 -8.82 16.25 -6.78
C THR A 52 -9.33 17.28 -7.80
N TRP A 53 -8.56 17.53 -8.86
CA TRP A 53 -8.94 18.51 -9.90
C TRP A 53 -9.50 17.85 -11.15
N GLY A 54 -8.79 16.84 -11.67
CA GLY A 54 -9.03 16.29 -13.01
C GLY A 54 -10.45 15.79 -13.29
N ARG A 55 -11.18 15.24 -12.30
CA ARG A 55 -12.56 14.75 -12.50
C ARG A 55 -13.62 15.86 -12.56
N TRP A 56 -13.26 17.10 -12.24
CA TRP A 56 -14.16 18.26 -12.25
C TRP A 56 -13.59 19.39 -13.10
N ARG A 57 -12.55 19.09 -13.89
CA ARG A 57 -12.06 19.99 -14.92
C ARG A 57 -13.22 20.29 -15.86
N LEU A 58 -13.44 21.56 -16.15
CA LEU A 58 -14.36 21.99 -17.19
C LEU A 58 -13.60 22.09 -18.51
N GLU A 59 -14.14 21.50 -19.56
CA GLU A 59 -13.71 21.74 -20.94
C GLU A 59 -14.43 22.97 -21.51
N ASP A 60 -13.91 23.52 -22.62
CA ASP A 60 -14.41 24.77 -23.19
C ASP A 60 -15.87 24.66 -23.70
N ASP A 61 -16.33 23.44 -23.98
CA ASP A 61 -17.69 23.12 -24.43
C ASP A 61 -18.66 22.78 -23.29
N ASP A 62 -18.20 22.73 -22.04
CA ASP A 62 -19.07 22.48 -20.89
C ASP A 62 -20.06 23.63 -20.65
N GLU A 63 -21.28 23.25 -20.26
CA GLU A 63 -22.32 24.20 -19.84
C GLU A 63 -21.79 25.03 -18.66
N HIS A 64 -21.85 26.36 -18.77
CA HIS A 64 -21.28 27.33 -17.83
C HIS A 64 -19.75 27.49 -17.80
N ALA A 65 -18.97 26.80 -18.64
CA ALA A 65 -17.51 27.00 -18.68
C ALA A 65 -17.11 28.45 -19.01
N SER A 66 -17.92 29.16 -19.80
CA SER A 66 -17.71 30.58 -20.14
C SER A 66 -17.89 31.54 -18.96
N GLU A 67 -18.61 31.13 -17.91
CA GLU A 67 -18.88 31.91 -16.70
C GLU A 67 -17.83 31.69 -15.59
N VAL A 68 -16.96 30.70 -15.76
CA VAL A 68 -15.96 30.30 -14.77
C VAL A 68 -14.57 30.73 -15.22
N GLU A 69 -13.87 31.46 -14.36
CA GLU A 69 -12.47 31.83 -14.57
C GLU A 69 -11.51 30.73 -14.09
N SER A 70 -10.41 30.56 -14.82
CA SER A 70 -9.28 29.72 -14.40
C SER A 70 -8.56 30.37 -13.22
N VAL A 71 -7.90 29.57 -12.37
CA VAL A 71 -7.03 30.12 -11.31
C VAL A 71 -5.89 30.93 -11.91
N ALA A 72 -5.73 32.16 -11.45
CA ALA A 72 -4.64 33.03 -11.85
C ALA A 72 -3.33 32.62 -11.15
N ILE A 73 -2.45 31.92 -11.87
CA ILE A 73 -1.08 31.61 -11.45
C ILE A 73 -0.12 32.11 -12.53
N ALA A 74 0.81 32.98 -12.15
CA ALA A 74 1.81 33.51 -13.07
C ALA A 74 2.96 32.51 -13.31
N GLY A 75 3.70 32.73 -14.38
CA GLY A 75 4.93 31.98 -14.66
C GLY A 75 4.73 30.57 -15.21
N VAL A 76 3.51 30.12 -15.48
CA VAL A 76 3.23 28.87 -16.23
C VAL A 76 3.02 29.16 -17.72
N PRO A 77 3.62 28.39 -18.66
CA PRO A 77 3.41 28.57 -20.11
C PRO A 77 2.15 27.86 -20.65
N TRP A 78 1.38 27.20 -19.79
CA TRP A 78 0.14 26.50 -20.14
C TRP A 78 -1.08 27.21 -19.56
N HIS A 79 -2.23 26.97 -20.17
CA HIS A 79 -3.51 27.35 -19.59
C HIS A 79 -3.84 26.42 -18.42
N ILE A 80 -4.21 26.99 -17.27
CA ILE A 80 -4.68 26.21 -16.13
C ILE A 80 -6.15 25.85 -16.38
N PRO A 81 -6.52 24.55 -16.38
CA PRO A 81 -7.89 24.15 -16.65
C PRO A 81 -8.88 24.76 -15.65
N LYS A 82 -10.08 25.10 -16.13
CA LYS A 82 -11.17 25.58 -15.27
C LYS A 82 -11.67 24.44 -14.37
N ILE A 83 -12.24 24.78 -13.22
CA ILE A 83 -12.77 23.82 -12.25
C ILE A 83 -14.25 24.06 -12.04
N SER A 84 -15.05 23.00 -12.01
CA SER A 84 -16.49 23.10 -11.72
C SER A 84 -16.73 23.68 -10.33
N PRO A 85 -17.49 24.79 -10.19
CA PRO A 85 -17.86 25.36 -8.90
C PRO A 85 -18.66 24.42 -7.99
N ALA A 86 -19.27 23.37 -8.56
CA ALA A 86 -19.92 22.30 -7.80
C ALA A 86 -18.93 21.50 -6.94
N HIS A 87 -17.64 21.55 -7.26
CA HIS A 87 -16.57 20.99 -6.45
C HIS A 87 -16.00 22.05 -5.49
N PHE A 88 -15.31 23.05 -6.03
CA PHE A 88 -14.83 24.25 -5.33
C PHE A 88 -14.55 25.37 -6.34
N THR A 89 -14.36 26.60 -5.85
CA THR A 89 -14.04 27.76 -6.69
C THR A 89 -12.55 28.08 -6.71
N ALA A 90 -12.09 28.80 -7.74
CA ALA A 90 -10.72 29.32 -7.82
C ALA A 90 -10.33 30.12 -6.55
N ASP A 91 -11.23 30.95 -6.04
CA ASP A 91 -11.00 31.72 -4.81
C ASP A 91 -10.84 30.84 -3.57
N GLN A 92 -11.64 29.79 -3.45
CA GLN A 92 -11.51 28.82 -2.35
C GLN A 92 -10.14 28.15 -2.41
N PHE A 93 -9.71 27.72 -3.60
CA PHE A 93 -8.39 27.13 -3.80
C PHE A 93 -7.24 28.07 -3.45
N LEU A 94 -7.29 29.32 -3.92
CA LEU A 94 -6.29 30.34 -3.61
C LEU A 94 -6.25 30.67 -2.11
N SER A 95 -7.41 30.72 -1.45
CA SER A 95 -7.51 30.95 -0.01
C SER A 95 -6.80 29.84 0.78
N VAL A 96 -7.00 28.58 0.39
CA VAL A 96 -6.32 27.43 1.00
C VAL A 96 -4.81 27.47 0.73
N ILE A 97 -4.36 27.72 -0.50
CA ILE A 97 -2.92 27.85 -0.78
C ILE A 97 -2.27 28.90 0.11
N ARG A 98 -2.90 30.07 0.25
CA ARG A 98 -2.39 31.16 1.09
C ARG A 98 -2.34 30.78 2.57
N SER A 99 -3.31 30.01 3.07
CA SER A 99 -3.29 29.58 4.49
C SER A 99 -2.13 28.64 4.81
N LEU A 100 -1.58 27.94 3.82
CA LEU A 100 -0.47 26.99 3.97
C LEU A 100 0.92 27.63 3.99
N SER A 101 1.02 28.93 3.69
CA SER A 101 2.28 29.68 3.85
C SER A 101 2.61 29.91 5.33
N ARG A 102 1.57 30.20 6.11
CA ARG A 102 1.67 30.56 7.53
C ARG A 102 1.90 29.32 8.41
N PRO A 103 2.51 29.49 9.59
CA PRO A 103 2.44 28.47 10.63
C PRO A 103 0.97 28.10 10.88
N LEU A 104 0.68 26.80 11.00
CA LEU A 104 -0.67 26.33 11.30
C LEU A 104 -1.10 26.85 12.69
N GLY A 105 -1.87 27.94 12.71
CA GLY A 105 -2.55 28.48 13.89
C GLY A 105 -2.15 29.92 14.26
N ASP A 106 -3.16 30.79 14.35
CA ASP A 106 -3.08 32.13 14.97
C ASP A 106 -2.96 32.06 16.51
N HIS A 107 -2.99 30.86 17.08
CA HIS A 107 -2.82 30.61 18.52
C HIS A 107 -1.86 29.44 18.74
N SER A 108 -0.57 29.78 18.85
CA SER A 108 0.43 29.11 19.70
C SER A 108 0.26 27.60 19.97
N MET A 109 0.54 26.69 19.03
CA MET A 109 0.63 25.26 19.40
C MET A 109 1.70 24.42 18.69
N LEU A 110 2.54 25.01 17.82
CA LEU A 110 3.78 24.35 17.39
C LEU A 110 4.97 25.33 17.47
N PRO A 111 5.59 25.51 18.65
CA PRO A 111 6.83 26.27 18.77
C PRO A 111 7.90 25.70 17.81
N GLY A 112 8.54 26.55 17.00
CA GLY A 112 9.67 26.16 16.14
C GLY A 112 9.31 25.69 14.72
N VAL A 113 8.04 25.83 14.30
CA VAL A 113 7.65 25.54 12.92
C VAL A 113 7.93 26.75 12.03
N PRO A 114 8.74 26.60 10.97
CA PRO A 114 9.04 27.68 10.06
C PRO A 114 7.88 27.98 9.11
N GLU A 115 7.77 29.24 8.71
CA GLU A 115 7.01 29.68 7.54
C GLU A 115 7.58 29.05 6.26
N VAL A 116 6.71 28.74 5.31
CA VAL A 116 7.06 28.05 4.05
C VAL A 116 6.35 28.74 2.88
N ASP A 117 7.09 29.56 2.14
CA ASP A 117 6.53 30.35 1.02
C ASP A 117 6.37 29.58 -0.29
N PHE A 118 6.82 28.33 -0.34
CA PHE A 118 6.76 27.51 -1.55
C PHE A 118 5.83 26.33 -1.37
N ILE A 119 5.09 26.01 -2.41
CA ILE A 119 4.22 24.85 -2.46
C ILE A 119 4.37 24.11 -3.78
N TRP A 120 4.30 22.79 -3.71
CA TRP A 120 4.16 21.94 -4.87
C TRP A 120 2.71 21.47 -4.96
N LEU A 121 2.11 21.65 -6.14
CA LEU A 121 0.76 21.21 -6.49
C LEU A 121 0.66 21.03 -8.00
N ASP A 122 -0.15 20.08 -8.45
CA ASP A 122 -0.13 19.56 -9.82
C ASP A 122 -0.37 20.64 -10.89
N ILE A 123 -1.44 21.45 -10.80
CA ILE A 123 -1.82 22.41 -11.85
C ILE A 123 -0.80 23.53 -12.08
N ALA A 124 0.02 23.81 -11.07
CA ALA A 124 1.05 24.86 -11.11
C ALA A 124 2.45 24.30 -11.38
N CYS A 125 2.71 23.04 -11.05
CA CYS A 125 4.05 22.47 -11.07
C CYS A 125 4.26 21.40 -12.17
N ILE A 126 3.17 20.83 -12.69
CA ILE A 126 3.17 19.88 -13.81
C ILE A 126 2.50 20.57 -15.01
N ASP A 127 3.11 20.41 -16.19
CA ASP A 127 2.53 20.94 -17.42
C ASP A 127 1.21 20.23 -17.74
N GLN A 128 0.12 21.00 -17.83
CA GLN A 128 -1.25 20.48 -17.96
C GLN A 128 -1.64 20.20 -19.41
N ARG A 129 -0.75 20.45 -20.38
CA ARG A 129 -0.99 20.12 -21.79
C ARG A 129 -0.82 18.62 -22.00
N ASP A 130 -1.62 18.06 -22.90
CA ASP A 130 -1.50 16.65 -23.26
C ASP A 130 -0.16 16.34 -23.92
N ASP A 131 0.26 15.08 -23.78
CA ASP A 131 1.45 14.49 -24.41
C ASP A 131 2.77 15.23 -24.18
N GLN A 132 2.88 16.01 -23.11
CA GLN A 132 4.14 16.66 -22.74
C GLN A 132 5.09 15.66 -22.06
N PRO A 133 6.28 15.39 -22.65
CA PRO A 133 7.24 14.47 -22.03
C PRO A 133 7.72 14.94 -20.66
N GLU A 134 7.79 16.26 -20.43
CA GLU A 134 8.14 16.84 -19.12
C GLU A 134 7.12 16.48 -18.04
N SER A 135 5.82 16.35 -18.38
CA SER A 135 4.77 15.96 -17.44
C SER A 135 4.90 14.51 -17.00
N ALA A 136 5.03 13.59 -17.95
CA ALA A 136 5.24 12.17 -17.65
C ALA A 136 6.52 11.95 -16.81
N ALA A 137 7.56 12.73 -17.09
CA ALA A 137 8.82 12.65 -16.38
C ALA A 137 8.73 13.24 -14.96
N GLU A 138 8.00 14.34 -14.74
CA GLU A 138 7.73 14.89 -13.40
C GLU A 138 6.83 13.97 -12.56
N VAL A 139 5.79 13.37 -13.17
CA VAL A 139 4.96 12.32 -12.52
C VAL A 139 5.84 11.16 -12.07
N GLY A 140 6.78 10.72 -12.92
CA GLY A 140 7.78 9.70 -12.62
C GLY A 140 8.82 10.08 -11.55
N ARG A 141 8.68 11.24 -10.89
CA ARG A 141 9.54 11.73 -9.81
C ARG A 141 8.77 12.12 -8.55
N GLN A 142 7.45 11.90 -8.51
CA GLN A 142 6.62 12.28 -7.37
C GLN A 142 7.11 11.70 -6.04
N ALA A 143 7.66 10.48 -6.03
CA ALA A 143 8.21 9.90 -4.80
C ALA A 143 9.33 10.76 -4.17
N ASP A 144 10.27 11.25 -4.99
CA ASP A 144 11.36 12.10 -4.51
C ASP A 144 10.86 13.48 -4.07
N ILE A 145 9.91 14.04 -4.82
CA ILE A 145 9.27 15.33 -4.52
C ILE A 145 8.53 15.25 -3.17
N PHE A 146 7.75 14.20 -2.95
CA PHE A 146 6.98 14.00 -1.72
C PHE A 146 7.88 13.75 -0.50
N ARG A 147 8.96 12.97 -0.68
CA ARG A 147 9.94 12.67 0.37
C ARG A 147 10.64 13.92 0.89
N ARG A 148 10.86 14.91 0.02
CA ARG A 148 11.57 16.17 0.35
C ARG A 148 10.68 17.29 0.88
N ALA A 149 9.38 17.22 0.64
CA ALA A 149 8.46 18.24 1.11
C ALA A 149 8.50 18.36 2.63
N THR A 150 8.45 19.59 3.13
CA THR A 150 8.39 19.88 4.58
C THR A 150 7.11 19.29 5.18
N ARG A 151 5.98 19.47 4.50
CA ARG A 151 4.67 18.91 4.88
C ARG A 151 3.86 18.53 3.66
N CYS A 152 2.89 17.65 3.88
CA CYS A 152 1.88 17.31 2.90
C CYS A 152 0.50 17.52 3.52
N PHE A 153 -0.44 18.00 2.72
CA PHE A 153 -1.81 18.28 3.12
C PHE A 153 -2.79 17.61 2.17
N ALA A 154 -3.82 16.95 2.72
CA ALA A 154 -4.98 16.46 1.98
C ALA A 154 -6.12 17.45 2.12
N TRP A 155 -6.47 18.14 1.04
CA TRP A 155 -7.59 19.07 1.04
C TRP A 155 -8.90 18.35 0.72
N LEU A 156 -9.69 18.13 1.77
CA LEU A 156 -11.04 17.58 1.69
C LEU A 156 -12.00 18.68 1.26
N SER A 157 -11.93 19.02 -0.02
CA SER A 157 -12.60 20.17 -0.62
C SER A 157 -14.14 20.13 -0.54
N ARG A 158 -14.74 18.98 -0.25
CA ARG A 158 -16.18 18.82 -0.06
C ARG A 158 -16.59 18.58 1.39
N THR A 159 -15.65 18.41 2.31
CA THR A 159 -15.94 18.21 3.73
C THR A 159 -15.93 19.55 4.46
N GLU A 160 -17.08 19.97 4.99
CA GLU A 160 -17.16 21.16 5.82
C GLU A 160 -16.34 21.02 7.10
N GLU A 161 -15.90 22.15 7.65
CA GLU A 161 -15.05 22.18 8.85
C GLU A 161 -15.73 21.52 10.05
N SER A 162 -17.02 21.80 10.28
CA SER A 162 -17.80 21.19 11.35
C SER A 162 -17.87 19.67 11.22
N ASP A 163 -18.09 19.19 10.01
CA ASP A 163 -18.29 17.77 9.74
C ASP A 163 -16.99 16.99 9.92
N LEU A 164 -15.87 17.57 9.46
CA LEU A 164 -14.55 16.99 9.66
C LEU A 164 -14.20 16.92 11.16
N LEU A 165 -14.33 18.04 11.88
CA LEU A 165 -14.02 18.11 13.31
C LEU A 165 -14.90 17.15 14.11
N GLN A 166 -16.22 17.21 13.91
CA GLN A 166 -17.17 16.35 14.61
C GLN A 166 -16.91 14.87 14.32
N SER A 167 -16.60 14.50 13.07
CA SER A 167 -16.31 13.10 12.72
C SER A 167 -15.03 12.61 13.38
N LEU A 168 -13.96 13.42 13.38
CA LEU A 168 -12.70 13.07 14.03
C LEU A 168 -12.84 12.94 15.55
N ASP A 169 -13.56 13.86 16.20
CA ASP A 169 -13.81 13.81 17.65
C ASP A 169 -14.72 12.64 18.03
N SER A 170 -15.79 12.40 17.26
CA SER A 170 -16.71 11.27 17.50
C SER A 170 -15.99 9.92 17.36
N MET A 171 -15.13 9.76 16.35
CA MET A 171 -14.31 8.56 16.22
C MET A 171 -13.34 8.40 17.39
N ARG A 172 -12.71 9.48 17.85
CA ARG A 172 -11.79 9.43 18.99
C ARG A 172 -12.50 8.95 20.24
N GLU A 173 -13.59 9.60 20.60
CA GLU A 173 -14.36 9.29 21.81
C GLU A 173 -14.88 7.86 21.77
N ALA A 174 -15.44 7.45 20.63
CA ALA A 174 -15.85 6.07 20.41
C ALA A 174 -14.72 5.06 20.59
N LEU A 175 -13.51 5.34 20.07
CA LEU A 175 -12.35 4.46 20.25
C LEU A 175 -11.87 4.43 21.70
N VAL A 176 -11.92 5.55 22.43
CA VAL A 176 -11.59 5.61 23.86
C VAL A 176 -12.58 4.75 24.66
N ASP A 177 -13.88 4.88 24.41
CA ASP A 177 -14.91 4.11 25.11
C ASP A 177 -14.80 2.61 24.84
N LEU A 178 -14.41 2.22 23.62
CA LEU A 178 -14.13 0.83 23.31
C LEU A 178 -12.93 0.31 24.11
N LYS A 179 -11.88 1.10 24.33
CA LYS A 179 -10.68 0.67 25.08
C LYS A 179 -10.96 0.34 26.54
N VAL A 180 -11.92 1.01 27.18
CA VAL A 180 -12.23 0.76 28.58
C VAL A 180 -12.78 -0.67 28.75
N PRO A 181 -12.09 -1.58 29.48
CA PRO A 181 -12.58 -2.93 29.63
C PRO A 181 -13.95 -2.95 30.32
N LYS A 182 -14.91 -3.73 29.80
CA LYS A 182 -16.31 -3.76 30.29
C LYS A 182 -16.43 -3.91 31.81
N LYS A 183 -15.53 -4.68 32.43
CA LYS A 183 -15.48 -4.91 33.89
C LYS A 183 -15.24 -3.64 34.72
N PHE A 184 -14.76 -2.55 34.13
CA PHE A 184 -14.54 -1.28 34.80
C PHE A 184 -15.67 -0.27 34.59
N LEU A 185 -16.70 -0.62 33.79
CA LEU A 185 -17.84 0.25 33.53
C LEU A 185 -18.95 -0.02 34.54
N ARG A 186 -19.52 1.06 35.08
CA ARG A 186 -20.66 1.03 36.01
C ARG A 186 -22.00 0.83 35.31
N VAL A 187 -22.01 0.95 33.98
CA VAL A 187 -23.19 0.87 33.10
C VAL A 187 -22.87 -0.10 31.97
N GLU A 188 -23.89 -0.80 31.47
CA GLU A 188 -23.76 -1.67 30.31
C GLU A 188 -23.33 -0.87 29.06
N ARG A 189 -22.18 -1.23 28.49
CA ARG A 189 -21.63 -0.57 27.29
C ARG A 189 -22.32 -1.09 26.04
N ARG A 190 -22.92 -0.19 25.27
CA ARG A 190 -23.58 -0.49 23.99
C ARG A 190 -22.59 -0.41 22.83
N ASP A 191 -21.75 -1.45 22.70
CA ASP A 191 -20.73 -1.54 21.63
C ASP A 191 -21.33 -1.26 20.23
N GLY A 192 -22.56 -1.71 19.99
CA GLY A 192 -23.25 -1.48 18.73
C GLY A 192 -23.45 0.00 18.38
N GLU A 193 -23.78 0.86 19.35
CA GLU A 193 -24.00 2.31 19.15
C GLU A 193 -22.66 3.04 18.96
N ILE A 194 -21.63 2.60 19.69
CA ILE A 194 -20.27 3.13 19.55
C ILE A 194 -19.72 2.82 18.16
N LEU A 195 -19.93 1.59 17.67
CA LEU A 195 -19.54 1.20 16.31
C LEU A 195 -20.35 1.95 15.24
N ASP A 196 -21.63 2.23 15.45
CA ASP A 196 -22.42 3.09 14.53
C ASP A 196 -21.86 4.50 14.45
N THR A 197 -21.40 5.05 15.56
CA THR A 197 -20.74 6.36 15.61
C THR A 197 -19.48 6.37 14.74
N ILE A 198 -18.64 5.34 14.85
CA ILE A 198 -17.44 5.19 14.02
C ILE A 198 -17.82 5.04 12.53
N ILE A 199 -18.82 4.22 12.21
CA ILE A 199 -19.30 4.02 10.83
C ILE A 199 -19.80 5.35 10.24
N GLY A 200 -20.61 6.10 10.99
CA GLY A 200 -21.14 7.39 10.56
C GLY A 200 -20.03 8.38 10.25
N ALA A 201 -19.09 8.56 11.19
CA ALA A 201 -17.97 9.47 11.02
C ALA A 201 -17.04 9.08 9.86
N LEU A 202 -16.74 7.78 9.69
CA LEU A 202 -15.98 7.29 8.54
C LEU A 202 -16.71 7.58 7.23
N LYS A 203 -18.02 7.33 7.15
CA LYS A 203 -18.80 7.63 5.94
C LYS A 203 -18.75 9.12 5.60
N THR A 204 -18.88 10.01 6.59
CA THR A 204 -18.80 11.46 6.37
C THR A 204 -17.45 11.87 5.80
N VAL A 205 -16.34 11.37 6.37
CA VAL A 205 -14.99 11.73 5.90
C VAL A 205 -14.68 11.09 4.54
N LEU A 206 -14.98 9.81 4.36
CA LEU A 206 -14.68 9.04 3.13
C LEU A 206 -15.59 9.40 1.94
N GLN A 207 -16.65 10.18 2.17
CA GLN A 207 -17.46 10.76 1.09
C GLN A 207 -16.70 11.83 0.30
N ASP A 208 -15.64 12.42 0.85
CA ASP A 208 -14.84 13.36 0.10
C ASP A 208 -14.18 12.66 -1.11
N PRO A 209 -14.23 13.28 -2.31
CA PRO A 209 -13.65 12.67 -3.49
C PRO A 209 -12.16 12.33 -3.36
N TRP A 210 -11.42 12.98 -2.47
CA TRP A 210 -10.04 12.62 -2.16
C TRP A 210 -9.88 11.13 -1.82
N PHE A 211 -10.83 10.51 -1.11
CA PHE A 211 -10.75 9.08 -0.74
C PHE A 211 -11.20 8.11 -1.83
N SER A 212 -11.74 8.60 -2.95
CA SER A 212 -12.07 7.76 -4.12
C SER A 212 -11.12 7.98 -5.30
N SER A 213 -10.38 9.09 -5.35
CA SER A 213 -9.44 9.38 -6.44
C SER A 213 -8.29 8.37 -6.46
N LEU A 214 -7.92 7.87 -7.63
CA LEU A 214 -6.78 6.97 -7.77
C LEU A 214 -5.44 7.68 -7.51
N TRP A 215 -5.24 8.88 -8.04
CA TRP A 215 -3.98 9.61 -7.90
C TRP A 215 -3.66 9.99 -6.45
N THR A 216 -4.67 10.26 -5.62
CA THR A 216 -4.48 10.56 -4.19
C THR A 216 -4.12 9.33 -3.38
N LEU A 217 -4.35 8.11 -3.90
CA LEU A 217 -3.87 6.89 -3.27
C LEU A 217 -2.34 6.89 -3.19
N GLN A 218 -1.67 7.23 -4.29
CA GLN A 218 -0.21 7.34 -4.32
C GLN A 218 0.30 8.28 -3.23
N GLU A 219 -0.33 9.45 -3.16
CA GLU A 219 0.04 10.51 -2.25
C GLU A 219 -0.12 10.06 -0.80
N ALA A 220 -1.19 9.32 -0.50
CA ALA A 220 -1.43 8.70 0.80
C ALA A 220 -0.31 7.71 1.20
N PHE A 221 0.19 6.91 0.25
CA PHE A 221 1.33 6.01 0.48
C PHE A 221 2.66 6.74 0.61
N LEU A 222 2.88 7.80 -0.17
CA LEU A 222 4.13 8.57 -0.14
C LEU A 222 4.24 9.46 1.10
N ARG A 223 3.12 10.03 1.58
CA ARG A 223 3.06 10.91 2.75
C ARG A 223 1.91 10.57 3.70
N PRO A 224 1.91 9.39 4.33
CA PRO A 224 0.85 9.05 5.26
C PRO A 224 0.85 9.95 6.52
N ASP A 225 1.94 10.65 6.79
CA ASP A 225 2.03 11.72 7.80
C ASP A 225 1.32 13.04 7.40
N MET A 226 0.65 13.10 6.24
CA MET A 226 -0.08 14.29 5.80
C MET A 226 -1.22 14.70 6.74
N TYR A 227 -1.52 15.99 6.76
CA TYR A 227 -2.63 16.56 7.52
C TYR A 227 -3.88 16.72 6.65
N MET A 228 -5.04 16.40 7.20
CA MET A 228 -6.32 16.64 6.53
C MET A 228 -6.78 18.08 6.76
N LEU A 229 -7.18 18.76 5.69
CA LEU A 229 -7.77 20.09 5.70
C LEU A 229 -9.25 19.99 5.35
N SER A 230 -10.09 20.72 6.07
CA SER A 230 -11.48 20.95 5.67
C SER A 230 -11.56 21.76 4.37
N ARG A 231 -12.77 21.90 3.84
CA ARG A 231 -13.07 22.75 2.68
C ARG A 231 -12.47 24.15 2.77
N ARG A 232 -12.41 24.74 3.97
CA ARG A 232 -11.87 26.10 4.19
C ARG A 232 -10.36 26.13 4.49
N GLY A 233 -9.66 25.01 4.34
CA GLY A 233 -8.22 24.93 4.58
C GLY A 233 -7.85 24.89 6.06
N ARG A 234 -8.79 24.54 6.95
CA ARG A 234 -8.51 24.39 8.38
C ARG A 234 -8.17 22.94 8.69
N THR A 235 -7.07 22.72 9.42
CA THR A 235 -6.74 21.39 9.93
C THR A 235 -7.70 21.02 11.04
N GLY A 236 -8.10 19.74 11.12
CA GLY A 236 -8.72 19.20 12.32
C GLY A 236 -7.74 19.24 13.49
N LEU A 237 -7.80 20.29 14.31
CA LEU A 237 -7.07 20.37 15.58
C LEU A 237 -7.94 19.77 16.66
N TRP A 238 -7.41 18.82 17.44
CA TRP A 238 -7.98 18.47 18.72
C TRP A 238 -7.62 19.56 19.72
N GLU A 239 -8.58 20.40 20.12
CA GLU A 239 -8.37 21.47 21.10
C GLU A 239 -7.79 20.95 22.43
N HIS A 240 -8.07 19.68 22.79
CA HIS A 240 -7.69 19.11 24.08
C HIS A 240 -6.31 18.43 24.12
N ASP A 241 -5.78 17.94 23.01
CA ASP A 241 -4.55 17.13 23.01
C ASP A 241 -3.31 17.84 22.43
N ARG A 242 -3.46 19.03 21.83
CA ARG A 242 -2.37 19.77 21.13
C ARG A 242 -1.66 18.99 19.99
N HIS A 243 -2.11 17.78 19.66
CA HIS A 243 -1.54 16.97 18.59
C HIS A 243 -2.42 17.06 17.35
N GLN A 244 -1.88 17.61 16.26
CA GLN A 244 -2.48 17.44 14.94
C GLN A 244 -2.41 15.96 14.55
N MET A 245 -3.54 15.34 14.26
CA MET A 245 -3.54 13.98 13.73
C MET A 245 -3.25 14.02 12.23
N SER A 246 -2.17 13.36 11.85
CA SER A 246 -1.98 12.97 10.45
C SER A 246 -2.95 11.85 10.07
N LEU A 247 -3.15 11.67 8.76
CA LEU A 247 -3.87 10.53 8.20
C LEU A 247 -3.38 9.21 8.81
N ARG A 248 -2.07 9.06 8.96
CA ARG A 248 -1.41 7.93 9.61
C ARG A 248 -1.94 7.68 11.01
N GLU A 249 -1.92 8.68 11.86
CA GLU A 249 -2.30 8.51 13.26
C GLU A 249 -3.79 8.18 13.39
N SER A 250 -4.65 8.78 12.56
CA SER A 250 -6.09 8.50 12.55
C SER A 250 -6.39 7.04 12.18
N ILE A 251 -5.80 6.55 11.09
CA ILE A 251 -6.05 5.18 10.62
C ILE A 251 -5.35 4.14 11.51
N ARG A 252 -4.14 4.44 11.99
CA ARG A 252 -3.40 3.55 12.89
C ARG A 252 -4.20 3.25 14.16
N ARG A 253 -4.78 4.29 14.80
CA ARG A 253 -5.62 4.10 15.99
C ARG A 253 -6.83 3.24 15.67
N LEU A 254 -7.55 3.57 14.60
CA LEU A 254 -8.73 2.83 14.17
C LEU A 254 -8.45 1.33 13.98
N ILE A 255 -7.40 0.97 13.24
CA ILE A 255 -7.07 -0.43 12.97
C ILE A 255 -6.58 -1.14 14.23
N THR A 256 -5.62 -0.54 14.95
CA THR A 256 -5.01 -1.17 16.15
C THR A 256 -6.03 -1.46 17.24
N ASP A 257 -7.04 -0.60 17.38
CA ASP A 257 -8.02 -0.67 18.46
C ASP A 257 -9.24 -1.56 18.11
N LEU A 258 -9.51 -1.77 16.82
CA LEU A 258 -10.66 -2.53 16.34
C LEU A 258 -10.32 -3.94 15.86
N GLU A 259 -9.18 -4.16 15.19
CA GLU A 259 -8.83 -5.46 14.61
C GLU A 259 -8.79 -6.61 15.64
N PRO A 260 -8.20 -6.45 16.85
CA PRO A 260 -8.20 -7.52 17.85
C PRO A 260 -9.60 -8.00 18.25
N ARG A 261 -10.60 -7.12 18.15
CA ARG A 261 -11.99 -7.42 18.54
C ARG A 261 -12.69 -8.36 17.58
N LEU A 262 -12.25 -8.44 16.32
CA LEU A 262 -12.81 -9.41 15.36
C LEU A 262 -12.58 -10.87 15.80
N TYR A 263 -11.55 -11.10 16.61
CA TYR A 263 -11.12 -12.43 17.03
C TYR A 263 -11.56 -12.76 18.47
N GLU A 264 -12.31 -11.88 19.13
CA GLU A 264 -12.86 -12.14 20.47
C GLU A 264 -14.00 -13.18 20.39
N PRO A 265 -13.95 -14.31 21.14
CA PRO A 265 -14.90 -15.42 21.04
C PRO A 265 -16.38 -15.13 21.40
N ALA A 266 -16.77 -13.87 21.60
CA ALA A 266 -18.09 -13.50 22.15
C ALA A 266 -18.64 -12.17 21.62
N THR A 267 -18.15 -11.70 20.47
CA THR A 267 -18.75 -10.51 19.85
C THR A 267 -20.16 -10.87 19.39
N ASP A 268 -21.18 -10.14 19.87
CA ASP A 268 -22.53 -10.22 19.33
C ASP A 268 -22.46 -10.14 17.79
N SER A 269 -23.23 -11.01 17.11
CA SER A 269 -23.27 -11.12 15.66
C SER A 269 -23.44 -9.76 14.96
N GLY A 270 -24.21 -8.84 15.56
CA GLY A 270 -24.37 -7.48 15.06
C GLY A 270 -23.10 -6.62 15.18
N ALA A 271 -22.40 -6.68 16.31
CA ALA A 271 -21.15 -5.94 16.51
C ALA A 271 -20.02 -6.47 15.60
N ALA A 272 -19.93 -7.79 15.40
CA ALA A 272 -18.99 -8.38 14.45
C ALA A 272 -19.22 -7.91 13.01
N GLN A 273 -20.49 -7.82 12.57
CA GLN A 273 -20.84 -7.28 11.25
C GLN A 273 -20.45 -5.81 11.11
N LYS A 274 -20.69 -4.99 12.13
CA LYS A 274 -20.30 -3.57 12.12
C LYS A 274 -18.77 -3.37 12.10
N LEU A 275 -18.02 -4.17 12.87
CA LEU A 275 -16.56 -4.17 12.81
C LEU A 275 -16.03 -4.52 11.42
N ARG A 276 -16.62 -5.53 10.77
CA ARG A 276 -16.28 -5.88 9.37
C ARG A 276 -16.57 -4.73 8.43
N LEU A 277 -17.74 -4.10 8.54
CA LEU A 277 -18.09 -2.92 7.72
C LEU A 277 -17.09 -1.78 7.90
N ILE A 278 -16.62 -1.50 9.12
CA ILE A 278 -15.59 -0.47 9.37
C ILE A 278 -14.30 -0.82 8.63
N LEU A 279 -13.84 -2.06 8.73
CA LEU A 279 -12.62 -2.51 8.05
C LEU A 279 -12.79 -2.52 6.53
N ASP A 280 -13.97 -2.85 6.02
CA ASP A 280 -14.30 -2.79 4.60
C ASP A 280 -14.29 -1.34 4.08
N LEU A 281 -14.82 -0.37 4.84
CA LEU A 281 -14.75 1.06 4.50
C LEU A 281 -13.29 1.55 4.43
N VAL A 282 -12.48 1.20 5.43
CA VAL A 282 -11.06 1.56 5.49
C VAL A 282 -10.26 0.89 4.36
N THR A 283 -10.58 -0.36 4.03
CA THR A 283 -9.87 -1.14 3.00
C THR A 283 -10.28 -0.74 1.59
N SER A 284 -11.56 -0.46 1.35
CA SER A 284 -12.06 0.03 0.04
C SER A 284 -11.53 1.43 -0.27
N ALA A 285 -11.36 2.28 0.73
CA ALA A 285 -10.64 3.54 0.59
C ALA A 285 -9.12 3.35 0.41
N GLY A 286 -8.58 2.13 0.48
CA GLY A 286 -7.14 1.87 0.38
C GLY A 286 -6.32 2.42 1.55
N LEU A 287 -6.96 2.71 2.70
CA LEU A 287 -6.30 3.24 3.89
C LEU A 287 -5.78 2.13 4.80
N GLY A 288 -6.46 0.98 4.81
CA GLY A 288 -6.03 -0.19 5.58
C GLY A 288 -4.68 -0.74 5.13
N THR A 289 -4.38 -0.57 3.84
CA THR A 289 -3.19 -1.07 3.17
C THR A 289 -1.96 -0.17 3.32
N ILE A 290 -2.13 1.10 3.69
CA ILE A 290 -1.02 2.06 3.90
C ILE A 290 -0.06 1.57 5.00
N PHE A 291 -0.57 0.78 5.95
CA PHE A 291 0.20 0.28 7.09
C PHE A 291 0.57 -1.19 6.96
N THR A 292 0.25 -1.82 5.83
CA THR A 292 0.72 -3.18 5.58
C THR A 292 2.10 -3.10 4.94
N LEU A 293 3.02 -3.93 5.42
CA LEU A 293 4.32 -4.14 4.76
C LEU A 293 4.19 -5.06 3.54
N ASN A 294 2.97 -5.22 3.01
CA ASN A 294 2.72 -6.05 1.84
C ASN A 294 2.78 -5.17 0.59
N ILE A 295 3.81 -5.38 -0.24
CA ILE A 295 4.02 -4.63 -1.48
C ILE A 295 2.90 -4.81 -2.51
N MET A 296 2.02 -5.80 -2.38
CA MET A 296 0.85 -5.96 -3.26
C MET A 296 -0.32 -5.05 -2.86
N ALA A 297 -0.26 -4.46 -1.67
CA ALA A 297 -1.36 -3.71 -1.10
C ALA A 297 -1.68 -2.40 -1.87
N PRO A 298 -0.70 -1.62 -2.37
CA PRO A 298 -0.98 -0.49 -3.26
C PRO A 298 -1.69 -0.90 -4.55
N TYR A 299 -1.31 -2.03 -5.16
CA TYR A 299 -1.96 -2.53 -6.37
C TYR A 299 -3.43 -2.88 -6.11
N ILE A 300 -3.71 -3.63 -5.05
CA ILE A 300 -5.08 -4.03 -4.70
C ILE A 300 -5.92 -2.82 -4.27
N ALA A 301 -5.33 -1.84 -3.59
CA ALA A 301 -6.02 -0.59 -3.28
C ALA A 301 -6.35 0.22 -4.56
N SER A 302 -5.47 0.19 -5.57
CA SER A 302 -5.69 0.89 -6.85
C SER A 302 -6.91 0.38 -7.62
N THR A 303 -7.28 -0.90 -7.46
CA THR A 303 -8.43 -1.50 -8.15
C THR A 303 -9.75 -1.03 -7.57
N ASN A 304 -9.75 -0.54 -6.32
CA ASN A 304 -10.94 -0.02 -5.64
C ASN A 304 -11.15 1.48 -5.86
N ARG A 305 -10.13 2.21 -6.32
CA ARG A 305 -10.21 3.65 -6.60
C ARG A 305 -10.79 3.93 -7.99
N THR A 306 -11.37 5.12 -8.14
CA THR A 306 -11.95 5.62 -9.37
C THR A 306 -10.87 6.25 -10.26
N THR A 307 -10.90 5.92 -11.55
CA THR A 307 -10.04 6.51 -12.58
C THR A 307 -10.84 6.71 -13.87
N SER A 308 -10.45 7.70 -14.69
CA SER A 308 -10.96 7.88 -16.05
C SER A 308 -10.19 7.06 -17.09
N ARG A 309 -8.94 6.70 -16.78
CA ARG A 309 -8.04 5.91 -17.63
C ARG A 309 -7.61 4.65 -16.88
N GLU A 310 -7.86 3.48 -17.45
CA GLU A 310 -7.62 2.21 -16.76
C GLU A 310 -6.12 1.93 -16.56
N GLU A 311 -5.26 2.42 -17.46
CA GLU A 311 -3.80 2.37 -17.35
C GLU A 311 -3.24 3.10 -16.12
N ASP A 312 -3.96 4.11 -15.61
CA ASP A 312 -3.55 4.86 -14.42
C ASP A 312 -3.49 3.97 -13.18
N ARG A 313 -4.17 2.81 -13.16
CA ARG A 313 -4.08 1.84 -12.05
C ARG A 313 -2.66 1.38 -11.78
N ILE A 314 -1.78 1.44 -12.79
CA ILE A 314 -0.35 1.20 -12.63
C ILE A 314 0.43 2.52 -12.52
N TYR A 315 0.15 3.49 -13.40
CA TYR A 315 0.92 4.74 -13.40
C TYR A 315 0.81 5.52 -12.09
N ALA A 316 -0.33 5.46 -11.42
CA ALA A 316 -0.57 6.13 -10.14
C ALA A 316 -0.03 5.37 -8.92
N ILE A 317 0.63 4.21 -9.08
CA ILE A 317 1.20 3.48 -7.92
C ILE A 317 2.65 3.07 -8.12
N GLN A 318 3.13 2.98 -9.36
CA GLN A 318 4.49 2.51 -9.68
C GLN A 318 5.59 3.26 -8.92
N GLN A 319 5.38 4.56 -8.64
CA GLN A 319 6.35 5.42 -7.95
C GLN A 319 6.48 5.09 -6.46
N ILE A 320 5.50 4.43 -5.85
CA ILE A 320 5.61 3.92 -4.47
C ILE A 320 6.79 2.96 -4.36
N PHE A 321 7.09 2.23 -5.45
CA PHE A 321 8.19 1.27 -5.56
C PHE A 321 9.44 1.84 -6.24
N GLY A 322 9.41 3.11 -6.65
CA GLY A 322 10.47 3.73 -7.45
C GLY A 322 10.54 3.26 -8.90
N PHE A 323 9.48 2.63 -9.43
CA PHE A 323 9.45 2.14 -10.81
C PHE A 323 9.05 3.23 -11.81
N ARG A 324 9.62 3.16 -13.01
CA ARG A 324 9.27 4.00 -14.17
C ARG A 324 8.95 3.11 -15.37
N LEU A 325 7.67 2.80 -15.53
CA LEU A 325 7.13 1.86 -16.52
C LEU A 325 6.43 2.60 -17.66
N GLY A 326 6.15 1.87 -18.74
CA GLY A 326 5.40 2.37 -19.87
C GLY A 326 5.89 3.72 -20.39
N SER A 327 4.97 4.68 -20.49
CA SER A 327 5.25 6.05 -20.97
C SER A 327 6.15 6.87 -20.04
N SER A 328 6.29 6.49 -18.77
CA SER A 328 7.12 7.20 -17.78
C SER A 328 8.58 6.73 -17.75
N ALA A 329 8.91 5.67 -18.48
CA ALA A 329 10.26 5.11 -18.56
C ALA A 329 11.27 6.11 -19.15
N ILE A 330 12.48 6.13 -18.61
CA ILE A 330 13.53 7.07 -19.04
C ILE A 330 13.87 6.85 -20.51
N GLY A 331 13.84 7.93 -21.29
CA GLY A 331 14.18 7.91 -22.72
C GLY A 331 13.11 7.29 -23.63
N PHE A 332 11.95 6.91 -23.10
CA PHE A 332 10.86 6.37 -23.88
C PHE A 332 10.07 7.47 -24.63
N SER A 333 9.61 7.17 -25.85
CA SER A 333 8.68 8.04 -26.58
C SER A 333 7.81 7.28 -27.57
N GLY A 334 6.52 7.63 -27.63
CA GLY A 334 5.73 7.54 -28.86
C GLY A 334 4.68 6.43 -28.98
N ARG A 335 4.48 5.56 -27.98
CA ARG A 335 3.28 4.70 -27.93
C ARG A 335 2.59 4.74 -26.57
N SER A 336 1.28 4.55 -26.58
CA SER A 336 0.49 4.26 -25.39
C SER A 336 0.67 2.80 -24.97
N PHE A 337 0.33 2.51 -23.71
CA PHE A 337 0.34 1.17 -23.16
C PHE A 337 -1.06 0.85 -22.63
N THR A 338 -1.49 -0.37 -22.89
CA THR A 338 -2.71 -0.92 -22.32
C THR A 338 -2.46 -1.36 -20.87
N LEU A 339 -3.53 -1.41 -20.06
CA LEU A 339 -3.44 -1.91 -18.69
C LEU A 339 -2.84 -3.34 -18.61
N PRO A 340 -3.18 -4.31 -19.48
CA PRO A 340 -2.54 -5.63 -19.46
C PRO A 340 -1.02 -5.57 -19.68
N GLU A 341 -0.53 -4.76 -20.61
CA GLU A 341 0.92 -4.60 -20.85
C GLU A 341 1.63 -4.00 -19.62
N LEU A 342 1.05 -2.93 -19.04
CA LEU A 342 1.61 -2.30 -17.84
C LEU A 342 1.58 -3.23 -16.64
N ARG A 343 0.54 -4.06 -16.50
CA ARG A 343 0.42 -5.04 -15.43
C ARG A 343 1.52 -6.10 -15.51
N VAL A 344 1.83 -6.58 -16.72
CA VAL A 344 2.95 -7.51 -16.94
C VAL A 344 4.27 -6.84 -16.59
N GLN A 345 4.54 -5.62 -17.09
CA GLN A 345 5.76 -4.87 -16.74
C GLN A 345 5.89 -4.66 -15.23
N PHE A 346 4.80 -4.24 -14.58
CA PHE A 346 4.77 -4.00 -13.14
C PHE A 346 5.02 -5.27 -12.33
N ALA A 347 4.39 -6.38 -12.70
CA ALA A 347 4.61 -7.65 -12.00
C ALA A 347 6.02 -8.21 -12.21
N ILE A 348 6.63 -8.00 -13.39
CA ILE A 348 8.03 -8.36 -13.65
C ILE A 348 8.97 -7.59 -12.74
N GLU A 349 8.79 -6.27 -12.62
CA GLU A 349 9.60 -5.45 -11.72
C GLU A 349 9.39 -5.84 -10.25
N LEU A 350 8.14 -6.08 -9.82
CA LEU A 350 7.86 -6.56 -8.46
C LEU A 350 8.52 -7.93 -8.19
N LEU A 351 8.48 -8.85 -9.14
CA LEU A 351 9.10 -10.17 -9.01
C LEU A 351 10.63 -10.06 -8.95
N THR A 352 11.21 -9.11 -9.67
CA THR A 352 12.66 -8.85 -9.68
C THR A 352 13.14 -8.20 -8.38
N VAL A 353 12.40 -7.19 -7.89
CA VAL A 353 12.81 -6.38 -6.73
C VAL A 353 12.34 -7.00 -5.40
N TYR A 354 11.19 -7.67 -5.40
CA TYR A 354 10.50 -8.23 -4.23
C TYR A 354 10.02 -9.68 -4.48
N PRO A 355 10.91 -10.63 -4.83
CA PRO A 355 10.52 -11.96 -5.32
C PRO A 355 9.54 -12.69 -4.39
N GLN A 356 9.79 -12.71 -3.08
CA GLN A 356 8.93 -13.42 -2.14
C GLN A 356 7.60 -12.69 -1.92
N GLN A 357 7.65 -11.38 -1.71
CA GLN A 357 6.49 -10.58 -1.35
C GLN A 357 5.54 -10.38 -2.54
N SER A 358 6.06 -10.38 -3.76
CA SER A 358 5.28 -10.25 -5.00
C SER A 358 4.25 -11.35 -5.17
N GLN A 359 4.40 -12.47 -4.45
CA GLN A 359 3.53 -13.64 -4.51
C GLN A 359 2.60 -13.77 -3.29
N LEU A 360 2.52 -12.75 -2.43
CA LEU A 360 1.73 -12.74 -1.20
C LEU A 360 0.37 -12.06 -1.36
N PHE A 361 -0.38 -12.53 -2.34
CA PHE A 361 -1.75 -12.13 -2.63
C PHE A 361 -2.57 -13.37 -2.98
N LEU A 362 -3.90 -13.28 -2.95
CA LEU A 362 -4.79 -14.36 -3.35
C LEU A 362 -5.66 -13.94 -4.52
N HIS A 363 -5.97 -14.88 -5.41
CA HIS A 363 -7.02 -14.72 -6.40
C HIS A 363 -8.38 -15.08 -5.81
N SER A 364 -9.34 -14.16 -5.91
CA SER A 364 -10.72 -14.40 -5.47
C SER A 364 -11.56 -15.16 -6.50
N LYS A 365 -11.05 -15.28 -7.73
CA LYS A 365 -11.65 -16.02 -8.84
C LYS A 365 -10.59 -16.87 -9.54
N PRO A 366 -10.98 -17.95 -10.23
CA PRO A 366 -10.07 -18.70 -11.08
C PRO A 366 -9.43 -17.80 -12.14
N VAL A 367 -8.16 -18.07 -12.45
CA VAL A 367 -7.38 -17.32 -13.44
C VAL A 367 -6.91 -18.25 -14.56
N PRO A 368 -6.66 -17.71 -15.78
CA PRO A 368 -6.11 -18.49 -16.88
C PRO A 368 -4.79 -19.16 -16.50
N VAL A 369 -4.59 -20.38 -17.02
CA VAL A 369 -3.35 -21.14 -16.85
C VAL A 369 -2.15 -20.31 -17.31
N GLY A 370 -1.11 -20.24 -16.47
CA GLY A 370 0.12 -19.50 -16.73
C GLY A 370 0.12 -18.05 -16.25
N THR A 371 -1.00 -17.57 -15.68
CA THR A 371 -1.17 -16.17 -15.25
C THR A 371 -1.37 -15.99 -13.75
N ALA A 372 -1.39 -17.06 -12.94
CA ALA A 372 -1.65 -16.97 -11.51
C ALA A 372 -0.56 -16.25 -10.71
N TRP A 373 0.64 -16.08 -11.27
CA TRP A 373 1.70 -15.24 -10.71
C TRP A 373 1.44 -13.73 -10.92
N LEU A 374 0.55 -13.37 -11.85
CA LEU A 374 0.20 -12.01 -12.21
C LEU A 374 -0.98 -11.52 -11.37
N PRO A 375 -0.85 -10.44 -10.57
CA PRO A 375 -1.99 -9.87 -9.86
C PRO A 375 -2.98 -9.24 -10.83
N ASN A 376 -4.27 -9.25 -10.49
CA ASN A 376 -5.37 -8.70 -11.29
C ASN A 376 -6.45 -8.04 -10.41
N SER A 377 -7.55 -7.60 -11.00
CA SER A 377 -8.67 -6.95 -10.28
C SER A 377 -9.37 -7.83 -9.24
N ASP A 378 -9.23 -9.16 -9.32
CA ASP A 378 -9.78 -10.12 -8.35
C ASP A 378 -8.74 -10.52 -7.29
N SER A 379 -7.53 -9.95 -7.34
CA SER A 379 -6.49 -10.16 -6.34
C SER A 379 -6.82 -9.46 -5.02
N ARG A 380 -6.45 -10.08 -3.90
CA ARG A 380 -6.66 -9.52 -2.56
C ARG A 380 -5.54 -9.85 -1.59
N ILE A 381 -5.41 -9.01 -0.55
CA ILE A 381 -4.51 -9.26 0.57
C ILE A 381 -5.26 -10.13 1.58
N PRO A 382 -4.72 -11.30 1.95
CA PRO A 382 -5.30 -12.08 3.04
C PRO A 382 -5.16 -11.35 4.38
N THR A 383 -6.27 -11.30 5.13
CA THR A 383 -6.31 -10.76 6.49
C THR A 383 -5.86 -11.81 7.51
N GLY A 384 -5.58 -11.39 8.74
CA GLY A 384 -5.12 -12.24 9.84
C GLY A 384 -3.69 -12.81 9.77
N ILE A 385 -2.87 -12.51 8.75
CA ILE A 385 -1.50 -13.05 8.66
C ILE A 385 -0.50 -12.24 9.49
N PRO A 386 0.06 -12.74 10.61
CA PRO A 386 0.77 -11.94 11.60
C PRO A 386 2.03 -11.17 11.17
N PRO A 387 2.85 -11.57 10.18
CA PRO A 387 3.86 -10.68 9.61
C PRO A 387 3.27 -9.50 8.79
N PHE A 388 2.01 -9.58 8.37
CA PHE A 388 1.32 -8.56 7.56
C PHE A 388 0.23 -7.79 8.31
N THR A 389 -0.28 -8.33 9.43
CA THR A 389 -1.47 -7.79 10.13
C THR A 389 -1.21 -7.30 11.54
N LYS A 390 -0.18 -7.80 12.22
CA LYS A 390 0.29 -7.07 13.39
C LYS A 390 1.04 -5.87 12.87
N ALA A 391 0.30 -4.78 12.64
CA ALA A 391 0.65 -3.40 12.94
C ALA A 391 2.08 -3.31 13.48
N SER A 392 3.06 -3.53 12.60
CA SER A 392 4.43 -3.75 13.03
C SER A 392 4.85 -2.38 13.51
N ARG A 393 5.17 -2.28 14.80
CA ARG A 393 5.47 -1.01 15.47
C ARG A 393 6.62 -0.22 14.82
N VAL A 394 7.25 -0.76 13.78
CA VAL A 394 8.17 -0.08 12.86
C VAL A 394 7.42 0.25 11.57
N PHE A 395 6.72 1.39 11.62
CA PHE A 395 5.95 1.92 10.51
C PHE A 395 6.76 2.99 9.78
N THR A 396 7.72 2.56 8.99
CA THR A 396 8.28 3.42 7.95
C THR A 396 7.56 3.08 6.65
N ALA A 397 6.93 4.06 6.01
CA ALA A 397 6.38 3.97 4.65
C ALA A 397 7.48 3.76 3.58
N ASP A 398 8.63 3.25 4.01
CA ASP A 398 9.79 2.98 3.19
C ASP A 398 9.71 1.53 2.75
N TYR A 399 8.98 1.29 1.66
CA TYR A 399 8.91 -0.02 1.01
C TYR A 399 10.31 -0.55 0.61
N ASN A 400 11.34 0.30 0.56
CA ASN A 400 12.72 -0.16 0.38
C ASN A 400 13.23 -0.92 1.61
N LYS A 401 12.88 -0.51 2.83
CA LYS A 401 13.22 -1.28 4.05
C LYS A 401 12.54 -2.65 4.09
N ALA A 402 11.39 -2.80 3.43
CA ALA A 402 10.76 -4.11 3.31
C ALA A 402 11.63 -5.11 2.53
N LYS A 403 12.49 -4.64 1.62
CA LYS A 403 13.48 -5.47 0.91
C LYS A 403 14.60 -5.94 1.85
N ASP A 404 15.07 -5.06 2.73
CA ASP A 404 16.15 -5.36 3.67
C ASP A 404 15.76 -6.44 4.70
N ASN A 405 14.45 -6.59 4.93
CA ASN A 405 13.91 -7.60 5.84
C ASN A 405 13.62 -8.95 5.17
N THR A 406 13.98 -9.16 3.89
CA THR A 406 13.76 -10.46 3.24
C THR A 406 15.06 -11.12 2.79
N GLN A 407 15.07 -12.44 2.89
CA GLN A 407 16.15 -13.27 2.37
C GLN A 407 15.59 -14.23 1.32
N PRO A 408 15.83 -13.99 0.01
CA PRO A 408 15.31 -14.88 -1.02
C PRO A 408 16.10 -16.19 -1.02
N LEU A 409 15.37 -17.30 -1.02
CA LEU A 409 15.92 -18.66 -1.16
C LEU A 409 15.52 -19.31 -2.48
N CYS A 410 14.83 -18.54 -3.33
CA CYS A 410 14.41 -18.92 -4.66
C CYS A 410 14.77 -17.80 -5.64
N VAL A 411 15.25 -18.20 -6.82
CA VAL A 411 15.42 -17.30 -7.96
C VAL A 411 14.13 -17.35 -8.77
N LEU A 412 13.43 -16.21 -8.86
CA LEU A 412 12.28 -16.05 -9.73
C LEU A 412 12.69 -15.32 -11.01
N GLY A 413 11.98 -15.59 -12.10
CA GLY A 413 12.16 -14.90 -13.38
C GLY A 413 10.92 -15.04 -14.26
N ILE A 414 11.08 -14.82 -15.56
CA ILE A 414 10.01 -14.94 -16.56
C ILE A 414 10.46 -15.72 -17.79
N ALA A 415 9.52 -16.36 -18.47
CA ALA A 415 9.72 -16.97 -19.78
C ALA A 415 8.44 -16.89 -20.61
N ASP A 416 8.57 -16.51 -21.88
CA ASP A 416 7.47 -16.55 -22.84
C ASP A 416 7.42 -17.92 -23.52
N ILE A 417 6.29 -18.60 -23.36
CA ILE A 417 6.08 -19.94 -23.89
C ILE A 417 4.70 -19.98 -24.53
N ASP A 418 4.65 -20.34 -25.81
CA ASP A 418 3.41 -20.47 -26.58
C ASP A 418 2.54 -19.18 -26.56
N GLY A 419 3.19 -18.01 -26.48
CA GLY A 419 2.52 -16.70 -26.41
C GLY A 419 2.00 -16.31 -25.03
N VAL A 420 2.32 -17.07 -23.98
CA VAL A 420 1.97 -16.77 -22.59
C VAL A 420 3.25 -16.48 -21.80
N THR A 421 3.27 -15.38 -21.04
CA THR A 421 4.37 -15.07 -20.12
C THR A 421 4.17 -15.83 -18.81
N TRP A 422 5.04 -16.80 -18.56
CA TRP A 422 5.08 -17.58 -17.33
C TRP A 422 6.10 -17.01 -16.35
N ALA A 423 5.86 -17.16 -15.05
CA ALA A 423 6.93 -16.99 -14.08
C ALA A 423 7.80 -18.26 -14.03
N THR A 424 9.11 -18.09 -13.95
CA THR A 424 10.07 -19.18 -13.77
C THR A 424 10.57 -19.19 -12.34
N PHE A 425 10.95 -20.36 -11.84
CA PHE A 425 11.62 -20.47 -10.56
C PHE A 425 12.80 -21.44 -10.62
N THR A 426 13.79 -21.22 -9.76
CA THR A 426 14.77 -22.22 -9.32
C THR A 426 14.87 -22.12 -7.81
N GLY A 427 14.55 -23.20 -7.11
CA GLY A 427 14.50 -23.17 -5.64
C GLY A 427 14.24 -24.52 -5.01
N GLN A 428 14.21 -24.54 -3.69
CA GLN A 428 13.95 -25.74 -2.91
C GLN A 428 12.44 -26.04 -2.88
N ILE A 429 12.07 -27.25 -3.26
CA ILE A 429 10.70 -27.76 -3.11
C ILE A 429 10.65 -28.96 -2.17
N SER A 430 9.56 -29.05 -1.41
CA SER A 430 9.18 -30.24 -0.63
C SER A 430 7.84 -30.75 -1.14
N SER A 431 7.61 -32.07 -1.12
CA SER A 431 6.25 -32.57 -1.31
C SER A 431 5.35 -32.04 -0.17
N TRP A 432 4.06 -31.87 -0.45
CA TRP A 432 3.12 -31.41 0.57
C TRP A 432 3.06 -32.36 1.78
N SER A 433 3.08 -33.68 1.55
CA SER A 433 3.07 -34.69 2.62
C SER A 433 4.33 -34.64 3.48
N ASP A 434 5.50 -34.49 2.87
CA ASP A 434 6.77 -34.35 3.60
C ASP A 434 6.76 -33.05 4.41
N PHE A 435 6.33 -31.96 3.77
CA PHE A 435 6.21 -30.65 4.42
C PHE A 435 5.27 -30.70 5.62
N GLN A 436 4.11 -31.37 5.51
CA GLN A 436 3.20 -31.58 6.65
C GLN A 436 3.86 -32.39 7.77
N THR A 437 4.60 -33.44 7.40
CA THR A 437 5.27 -34.35 8.34
C THR A 437 6.27 -33.60 9.22
N MET A 438 6.96 -32.59 8.66
CA MET A 438 7.86 -31.71 9.41
C MET A 438 7.18 -31.02 10.60
N PHE A 439 5.89 -30.67 10.47
CA PHE A 439 5.12 -30.01 11.54
C PHE A 439 4.39 -30.99 12.47
N THR A 440 4.32 -32.27 12.12
CA THR A 440 3.70 -33.30 12.97
C THR A 440 4.69 -34.09 13.81
N GLN A 441 5.94 -34.22 13.36
CA GLN A 441 6.98 -35.00 14.02
C GLN A 441 7.78 -34.21 15.08
N GLU A 442 7.79 -32.88 15.03
CA GLU A 442 8.40 -32.08 16.10
C GLU A 442 7.52 -32.13 17.37
N ASP A 443 8.18 -32.30 18.51
CA ASP A 443 7.67 -32.69 19.83
C ASP A 443 6.37 -31.97 20.28
N GLN A 444 5.24 -32.68 20.21
CA GLN A 444 3.90 -32.14 20.51
C GLN A 444 3.78 -31.57 21.93
N GLU A 445 4.58 -32.01 22.90
CA GLU A 445 4.41 -31.62 24.30
C GLU A 445 4.78 -30.16 24.63
N GLN A 446 5.57 -29.47 23.79
CA GLN A 446 5.90 -28.04 24.00
C GLN A 446 5.32 -27.08 22.93
N LEU A 447 4.80 -27.61 21.82
CA LEU A 447 4.48 -26.81 20.62
C LEU A 447 3.05 -26.24 20.58
N HIS A 448 2.13 -26.75 21.40
CA HIS A 448 0.69 -26.48 21.28
C HIS A 448 0.24 -25.02 21.51
N LYS A 449 1.11 -24.08 21.90
CA LYS A 449 0.68 -22.73 22.30
C LYS A 449 1.18 -21.56 21.45
N GLN A 450 2.15 -21.74 20.54
CA GLN A 450 2.81 -20.57 19.92
C GLN A 450 3.12 -20.68 18.41
N PHE A 451 3.06 -21.87 17.80
CA PHE A 451 3.28 -21.96 16.36
C PHE A 451 2.08 -21.39 15.61
N LEU A 452 2.35 -20.33 14.85
CA LEU A 452 1.39 -19.76 13.95
C LEU A 452 1.79 -20.12 12.52
N PHE A 453 0.94 -20.97 11.93
CA PHE A 453 1.02 -21.37 10.54
C PHE A 453 -0.21 -20.84 9.82
N THR A 454 -0.02 -20.23 8.66
CA THR A 454 -1.10 -19.70 7.84
C THR A 454 -1.02 -20.24 6.43
N VAL A 455 -2.13 -20.80 5.94
CA VAL A 455 -2.30 -21.17 4.52
C VAL A 455 -3.30 -20.24 3.88
N CYS A 456 -2.98 -19.82 2.67
CA CYS A 456 -3.81 -18.96 1.86
C CYS A 456 -3.95 -19.61 0.50
N LEU A 457 -5.16 -20.08 0.17
CA LEU A 457 -5.44 -20.75 -1.11
C LEU A 457 -6.16 -19.82 -2.06
N ASP A 458 -5.74 -19.84 -3.32
CA ASP A 458 -6.41 -19.20 -4.45
C ASP A 458 -7.77 -19.88 -4.71
N ALA A 459 -8.70 -19.15 -5.33
CA ALA A 459 -9.96 -19.76 -5.78
C ALA A 459 -9.71 -20.77 -6.90
N GLY A 460 -10.24 -22.00 -6.73
CA GLY A 460 -10.13 -23.08 -7.71
C GLY A 460 -11.17 -23.02 -8.82
N ASP A 461 -10.83 -23.61 -9.97
CA ASP A 461 -11.75 -23.88 -11.09
C ASP A 461 -12.71 -25.03 -10.73
N GLU A 462 -13.87 -25.11 -11.39
CA GLU A 462 -14.80 -26.23 -11.33
C GLU A 462 -14.14 -27.60 -11.56
N SER A 463 -13.07 -27.67 -12.35
CA SER A 463 -12.31 -28.90 -12.57
C SER A 463 -11.48 -29.36 -11.36
N ASP A 464 -11.21 -28.46 -10.39
CA ASP A 464 -10.47 -28.75 -9.16
C ASP A 464 -11.46 -28.87 -7.99
N MET A 465 -12.11 -30.04 -7.89
CA MET A 465 -13.14 -30.29 -6.86
C MET A 465 -12.70 -30.02 -5.41
N ALA A 466 -11.39 -30.09 -5.15
CA ALA A 466 -10.80 -29.83 -3.84
C ALA A 466 -10.76 -28.32 -3.47
N LEU A 467 -10.86 -27.41 -4.45
CA LEU A 467 -10.66 -25.96 -4.29
C LEU A 467 -11.87 -25.10 -4.68
N HIS A 468 -13.07 -25.68 -4.81
CA HIS A 468 -14.32 -24.95 -5.14
C HIS A 468 -14.73 -23.84 -4.16
N LYS A 469 -13.98 -23.62 -3.07
CA LYS A 469 -14.30 -22.56 -2.11
C LYS A 469 -13.74 -21.23 -2.62
N PRO A 470 -14.38 -20.10 -2.30
CA PRO A 470 -13.73 -18.80 -2.44
C PRO A 470 -12.37 -18.86 -1.73
N SER A 471 -11.41 -18.05 -2.15
CA SER A 471 -10.07 -18.08 -1.55
C SER A 471 -10.18 -18.09 -0.02
N THR A 472 -9.39 -18.94 0.62
CA THR A 472 -9.59 -19.24 2.04
C THR A 472 -8.28 -19.06 2.79
N VAL A 473 -8.37 -18.42 3.95
CA VAL A 473 -7.25 -18.25 4.88
C VAL A 473 -7.48 -19.21 6.04
N TYR A 474 -6.51 -20.07 6.29
CA TYR A 474 -6.52 -21.03 7.39
C TYR A 474 -5.43 -20.67 8.38
N HIS A 475 -5.82 -20.36 9.61
CA HIS A 475 -4.91 -20.23 10.73
C HIS A 475 -4.89 -21.53 11.52
N CYS A 476 -3.73 -22.17 11.60
CA CYS A 476 -3.59 -23.44 12.31
C CYS A 476 -2.68 -23.26 13.53
N ARG A 477 -3.12 -23.77 14.68
CA ARG A 477 -2.26 -24.01 15.84
C ARG A 477 -1.67 -25.41 15.76
N GLY A 478 -0.47 -25.62 16.30
CA GLY A 478 0.23 -26.91 16.26
C GLY A 478 -0.67 -28.06 16.72
N GLY A 479 -0.97 -29.00 15.82
CA GLY A 479 -1.90 -30.13 16.01
C GLY A 479 -3.14 -30.13 15.10
N GLU A 480 -3.65 -28.97 14.68
CA GLU A 480 -4.86 -28.84 13.84
C GLU A 480 -4.58 -28.89 12.33
N LEU A 481 -3.31 -28.66 11.97
CA LEU A 481 -2.81 -28.60 10.60
C LEU A 481 -3.17 -29.85 9.76
N PRO A 482 -2.99 -31.09 10.26
CA PRO A 482 -3.25 -32.29 9.46
C PRO A 482 -4.73 -32.43 9.11
N GLY A 483 -5.64 -32.19 10.06
CA GLY A 483 -7.09 -32.36 9.84
C GLY A 483 -7.69 -31.32 8.90
N LEU A 484 -7.31 -30.05 9.05
CA LEU A 484 -7.89 -28.97 8.24
C LEU A 484 -7.40 -29.00 6.78
N LEU A 485 -6.10 -29.24 6.58
CA LEU A 485 -5.48 -29.23 5.26
C LEU A 485 -5.58 -30.57 4.54
N SER A 486 -5.65 -31.70 5.26
CA SER A 486 -5.98 -32.98 4.60
C SER A 486 -7.33 -32.94 3.92
N SER A 487 -8.31 -32.16 4.40
CA SER A 487 -9.61 -32.06 3.71
C SER A 487 -9.55 -31.25 2.40
N SER A 488 -8.76 -30.18 2.35
CA SER A 488 -8.76 -29.21 1.23
C SER A 488 -7.70 -29.50 0.17
N LEU A 489 -6.63 -30.23 0.52
CA LEU A 489 -5.60 -30.69 -0.41
C LEU A 489 -5.47 -32.23 -0.44
N ALA A 490 -6.46 -32.97 0.08
CA ALA A 490 -6.49 -34.43 0.00
C ALA A 490 -6.34 -34.90 -1.45
N GLY A 491 -5.39 -35.81 -1.69
CA GLY A 491 -5.17 -36.39 -3.01
C GLY A 491 -4.55 -35.45 -4.04
N VAL A 492 -4.34 -34.17 -3.70
CA VAL A 492 -3.62 -33.24 -4.55
C VAL A 492 -2.12 -33.50 -4.37
N GLN A 493 -1.43 -33.83 -5.46
CA GLN A 493 0.03 -33.95 -5.47
C GLN A 493 0.69 -32.56 -5.44
N ALA A 494 0.48 -31.81 -4.36
CA ALA A 494 1.05 -30.48 -4.20
C ALA A 494 2.51 -30.54 -3.73
N VAL A 495 3.26 -29.48 -4.04
CA VAL A 495 4.59 -29.21 -3.51
C VAL A 495 4.61 -27.81 -2.91
N VAL A 496 5.50 -27.58 -1.95
CA VAL A 496 5.79 -26.26 -1.41
C VAL A 496 7.13 -25.80 -1.97
N LEU A 497 7.15 -24.68 -2.69
CA LEU A 497 8.37 -23.98 -3.11
C LEU A 497 8.74 -22.96 -2.04
N LEU A 498 9.90 -23.12 -1.40
CA LEU A 498 10.40 -22.17 -0.41
C LEU A 498 10.88 -20.88 -1.11
N LEU A 499 10.15 -19.78 -0.92
CA LEU A 499 10.49 -18.49 -1.51
C LEU A 499 11.61 -17.79 -0.74
N GLY A 500 11.58 -17.89 0.60
CA GLY A 500 12.57 -17.26 1.45
C GLY A 500 12.09 -17.01 2.87
N HIS A 501 12.86 -16.21 3.57
CA HIS A 501 12.58 -15.79 4.94
C HIS A 501 12.27 -14.29 5.00
N TYR A 502 11.49 -13.93 6.02
CA TYR A 502 11.12 -12.59 6.39
C TYR A 502 11.57 -12.35 7.82
N ASP A 503 12.49 -11.40 8.02
CA ASP A 503 12.90 -10.94 9.34
C ASP A 503 11.89 -9.91 9.85
N THR A 504 11.20 -10.26 10.92
CA THR A 504 10.23 -9.39 11.58
C THR A 504 10.85 -8.55 12.70
N ARG A 505 12.17 -8.59 12.90
CA ARG A 505 12.83 -7.83 13.97
C ARG A 505 12.62 -6.34 13.76
N SER A 506 11.97 -5.71 14.75
CA SER A 506 11.82 -4.26 14.79
C SER A 506 13.14 -3.58 15.17
N GLU A 507 13.48 -2.46 14.52
CA GLU A 507 14.58 -1.55 14.93
C GLU A 507 14.49 -1.14 16.42
N SER A 508 13.30 -1.19 17.03
CA SER A 508 13.09 -0.81 18.44
C SER A 508 13.51 -1.85 19.49
N GLY A 509 14.13 -2.97 19.10
CA GLY A 509 14.70 -3.96 20.01
C GLY A 509 13.68 -4.81 20.81
N TRP A 510 12.38 -4.59 20.63
CA TRP A 510 11.34 -5.40 21.28
C TRP A 510 11.07 -6.70 20.49
N ASN A 511 11.84 -7.72 20.84
CA ASN A 511 11.85 -9.08 20.28
C ASN A 511 10.57 -9.88 20.56
N LEU A 512 9.49 -9.66 19.81
CA LEU A 512 8.27 -10.50 19.91
C LEU A 512 7.87 -11.21 18.63
N LEU A 513 8.56 -10.98 17.51
CA LEU A 513 8.23 -11.64 16.24
C LEU A 513 9.43 -12.48 15.80
N GLN A 514 9.20 -13.80 15.71
CA GLN A 514 10.14 -14.76 15.15
C GLN A 514 10.21 -14.58 13.62
N PRO A 515 11.38 -14.82 13.00
CA PRO A 515 11.48 -14.84 11.54
C PRO A 515 10.42 -15.78 10.96
N ALA A 516 9.79 -15.35 9.88
CA ALA A 516 8.77 -16.13 9.19
C ALA A 516 9.32 -16.64 7.86
N ALA A 517 9.09 -17.90 7.54
CA ALA A 517 9.34 -18.43 6.22
C ALA A 517 8.08 -18.36 5.36
N VAL A 518 8.28 -18.24 4.05
CA VAL A 518 7.22 -18.09 3.05
C VAL A 518 7.42 -19.12 1.96
N GLY A 519 6.34 -19.77 1.54
CA GLY A 519 6.37 -20.73 0.43
C GLY A 519 5.16 -20.64 -0.47
N LEU A 520 5.35 -20.93 -1.76
CA LEU A 520 4.25 -21.11 -2.71
C LEU A 520 3.77 -22.55 -2.70
N ILE A 521 2.45 -22.73 -2.76
CA ILE A 521 1.84 -24.03 -2.90
C ILE A 521 1.58 -24.24 -4.39
N LEU A 522 2.22 -25.25 -4.96
CA LEU A 522 2.23 -25.52 -6.39
C LEU A 522 1.70 -26.94 -6.67
N LYS A 523 0.92 -27.10 -7.73
CA LYS A 523 0.46 -28.41 -8.24
C LYS A 523 1.13 -28.67 -9.60
N PRO A 524 1.83 -29.80 -9.80
CA PRO A 524 2.29 -30.19 -11.14
C PRO A 524 1.11 -30.20 -12.11
N TYR A 525 1.27 -29.52 -13.25
CA TYR A 525 0.21 -29.35 -14.24
C TYR A 525 0.49 -30.18 -15.50
N LEU A 526 1.67 -30.00 -16.10
CA LEU A 526 2.09 -30.68 -17.33
C LEU A 526 3.61 -30.89 -17.30
N GLU A 527 4.03 -32.08 -17.71
CA GLU A 527 5.42 -32.36 -18.13
C GLU A 527 5.41 -32.50 -19.66
N SER A 528 5.85 -31.46 -20.37
CA SER A 528 6.08 -31.52 -21.82
C SER A 528 7.57 -31.31 -22.07
N GLY A 529 8.25 -32.38 -22.47
CA GLY A 529 9.71 -32.38 -22.60
C GLY A 529 10.44 -32.17 -21.25
N ASN A 530 11.53 -31.40 -21.27
CA ASN A 530 12.37 -31.15 -20.09
C ASN A 530 11.86 -30.01 -19.18
N GLN A 531 10.71 -29.39 -19.47
CA GLN A 531 10.18 -28.28 -18.69
C GLN A 531 8.99 -28.72 -17.84
N ARG A 532 9.13 -28.59 -16.52
CA ARG A 532 8.05 -28.81 -15.56
C ARG A 532 7.20 -27.56 -15.42
N ARG A 533 5.89 -27.68 -15.65
CA ARG A 533 4.92 -26.61 -15.43
C ARG A 533 4.10 -26.89 -14.18
N TYR A 534 3.91 -25.86 -13.38
CA TYR A 534 3.17 -25.90 -12.13
C TYR A 534 2.01 -24.90 -12.15
N ARG A 535 0.87 -25.31 -11.60
CA ARG A 535 -0.24 -24.42 -11.26
C ARG A 535 -0.01 -23.84 -9.86
N ARG A 536 -0.15 -22.52 -9.69
CA ARG A 536 -0.20 -21.92 -8.35
C ARG A 536 -1.54 -22.22 -7.67
N LEU A 537 -1.48 -22.73 -6.44
CA LEU A 537 -2.67 -22.96 -5.60
C LEU A 537 -2.82 -21.93 -4.48
N GLY A 538 -1.78 -21.14 -4.22
CA GLY A 538 -1.72 -20.15 -3.16
C GLY A 538 -0.34 -20.11 -2.50
N PHE A 539 -0.30 -19.74 -1.22
CA PHE A 539 0.94 -19.65 -0.45
C PHE A 539 0.73 -20.03 1.02
N CYS A 540 1.82 -20.27 1.72
CA CYS A 540 1.83 -20.47 3.17
C CYS A 540 2.93 -19.63 3.84
N VAL A 541 2.69 -19.29 5.10
CA VAL A 541 3.58 -18.52 5.96
C VAL A 541 3.68 -19.22 7.30
N TRP A 542 4.90 -19.41 7.80
CA TRP A 542 5.11 -20.09 9.08
C TRP A 542 6.26 -19.47 9.86
N LEU A 543 6.12 -19.41 11.18
CA LEU A 543 7.20 -18.95 12.06
C LEU A 543 8.32 -20.00 12.12
N GLN A 544 9.57 -19.54 12.05
CA GLN A 544 10.73 -20.39 12.23
C GLN A 544 11.20 -20.30 13.70
N ARG A 545 11.32 -21.45 14.36
CA ARG A 545 11.81 -21.49 15.75
C ARG A 545 13.31 -21.19 15.77
N LEU A 546 13.70 -20.10 16.42
CA LEU A 546 15.08 -19.94 16.90
C LEU A 546 15.25 -20.93 18.07
N ARG A 547 16.18 -21.89 17.95
CA ARG A 547 16.42 -22.94 18.97
C ARG A 547 17.00 -22.42 20.30
N PHE A 548 17.14 -21.11 20.51
CA PHE A 548 17.84 -20.55 21.67
C PHE A 548 16.98 -19.57 22.47
N PRO A 549 17.14 -19.51 23.81
CA PRO A 549 16.57 -18.44 24.62
C PRO A 549 17.15 -17.09 24.16
N PRO A 550 16.44 -15.97 24.38
CA PRO A 550 16.89 -14.65 23.99
C PRO A 550 18.06 -14.22 24.89
N VAL A 551 19.26 -14.71 24.60
CA VAL A 551 20.48 -14.14 25.15
C VAL A 551 20.87 -13.01 24.19
N ILE A 552 20.81 -11.79 24.70
CA ILE A 552 21.26 -10.58 24.02
C ILE A 552 22.78 -10.70 23.89
N VAL A 553 23.26 -11.21 22.75
CA VAL A 553 24.67 -11.12 22.37
C VAL A 553 24.69 -10.77 20.88
N ASP A 554 25.53 -9.80 20.53
CA ASP A 554 25.95 -9.50 19.15
C ASP A 554 26.58 -10.76 18.53
N CYS A 555 25.75 -11.68 18.05
CA CYS A 555 26.20 -12.84 17.32
C CYS A 555 26.31 -12.51 15.83
N ASP A 556 27.42 -12.92 15.23
CA ASP A 556 27.70 -12.87 13.81
C ASP A 556 26.53 -13.43 12.98
N PRO A 557 26.02 -12.71 11.95
CA PRO A 557 25.01 -13.21 11.03
C PRO A 557 25.35 -14.60 10.46
N GLU A 558 26.62 -14.89 10.15
CA GLU A 558 27.02 -16.22 9.65
C GLU A 558 26.80 -17.34 10.68
N PHE A 559 26.85 -17.04 11.98
CA PHE A 559 26.64 -18.01 13.05
C PHE A 559 25.18 -18.46 13.14
N LEU A 560 24.21 -17.57 12.85
CA LEU A 560 22.79 -17.94 12.70
C LEU A 560 22.56 -18.86 11.49
N TYR A 561 23.41 -18.80 10.46
CA TYR A 561 23.34 -19.65 9.28
C TYR A 561 24.04 -21.00 9.44
N SER A 562 25.03 -21.11 10.33
CA SER A 562 25.68 -22.38 10.65
C SER A 562 24.90 -23.24 11.66
N MET A 563 23.80 -22.73 12.21
CA MET A 563 22.95 -23.49 13.13
C MET A 563 22.15 -24.55 12.36
N GLU A 564 22.70 -25.76 12.36
CA GLU A 564 22.10 -27.06 12.05
C GLU A 564 20.77 -26.97 11.28
N ARG A 565 20.87 -27.10 9.94
CA ARG A 565 19.75 -27.55 9.10
C ARG A 565 19.05 -28.67 9.88
N PRO A 566 17.77 -28.53 10.28
CA PRO A 566 17.09 -29.61 10.97
C PRO A 566 17.23 -30.86 10.10
N ALA A 567 17.47 -32.03 10.68
CA ALA A 567 17.64 -33.27 9.94
C ALA A 567 16.47 -33.56 8.95
N SER A 568 15.34 -32.88 9.14
CA SER A 568 14.18 -32.83 8.23
C SER A 568 14.40 -32.06 6.91
N MET A 569 15.48 -31.30 6.74
CA MET A 569 15.79 -30.65 5.47
C MET A 569 16.19 -31.65 4.36
N ALA A 570 16.45 -32.92 4.69
CA ALA A 570 16.68 -33.98 3.70
C ALA A 570 15.54 -34.17 2.69
N GLN A 571 14.36 -33.59 2.95
CA GLN A 571 13.16 -33.67 2.11
C GLN A 571 13.04 -32.52 1.08
N TRP A 572 13.91 -31.52 1.13
CA TRP A 572 13.91 -30.42 0.17
C TRP A 572 14.85 -30.73 -1.00
N ARG A 573 14.35 -30.62 -2.22
CA ARG A 573 15.14 -30.79 -3.45
C ARG A 573 15.14 -29.53 -4.28
N VAL A 574 16.27 -29.20 -4.89
CA VAL A 574 16.36 -28.07 -5.82
C VAL A 574 15.72 -28.46 -7.14
N VAL A 575 14.77 -27.66 -7.60
CA VAL A 575 14.07 -27.85 -8.87
C VAL A 575 13.95 -26.51 -9.59
N SER A 576 14.01 -26.56 -10.92
CA SER A 576 13.65 -25.46 -11.80
C SER A 576 12.35 -25.78 -12.53
N GLY A 577 11.52 -24.77 -12.73
CA GLY A 577 10.23 -24.94 -13.39
C GLY A 577 9.56 -23.62 -13.74
N LEU A 578 8.38 -23.74 -14.34
CA LEU A 578 7.48 -22.64 -14.66
C LEU A 578 6.28 -22.72 -13.72
N PHE A 579 5.77 -21.58 -13.26
CA PHE A 579 4.54 -21.53 -12.48
C PHE A 579 3.63 -20.38 -12.93
N GLY A 580 2.32 -20.60 -12.79
CA GLY A 580 1.28 -19.64 -13.11
C GLY A 580 -0.09 -20.28 -13.11
#